data_AF-T1C827-F1
#
_entry.id   AF-T1C827-F1
#
_cell.length_a   1.000
_cell.length_b   1.000
_cell.length_c   1.000
_cell.angle_alpha   90.00
_cell.angle_beta   90.00
_cell.angle_gamma   90.00
#
_symmetry.space_group_name_H-M   'P 1'
#
loop_
_entity.id
_entity.type
_entity.pdbx_description
1 polymer ?
#
loop_
_entity_poly.entity_id
_entity_poly.type
_entity_poly.pdbx_seq_one_letter_code
_entity_poly.pdbx_strand_id
1 'polypeptide(L)'
;MEAFLASLSAVAIAEIGDRTQLLLLTLAARHRRPWPILSAMLVGTLASSVLAALIGERLGSALNPRLMNLLVGVSLIAMALWALQPERVHEAGLSRRSHGLFFRTLVSFPYRRDGRQDP
;
A
#
# COMPACT_ATOMS: atom_id res chain seq x y z
N MET A 1 26.77 2.55 15.49
CA MET A 1 25.49 2.01 16.01
C MET A 1 24.31 2.81 15.47
N GLU A 2 24.35 4.13 15.53
CA GLU A 2 23.31 5.05 15.00
C GLU A 2 22.81 4.71 13.59
N ALA A 3 23.71 4.60 12.60
CA ALA A 3 23.34 4.28 11.21
C ALA A 3 22.63 2.93 11.05
N PHE A 4 23.03 1.92 11.83
CA PHE A 4 22.37 0.61 11.82
C PHE A 4 20.93 0.72 12.34
N LEU A 5 20.74 1.35 13.50
CA LEU A 5 19.41 1.56 14.09
C LEU A 5 18.51 2.43 13.20
N ALA A 6 19.06 3.48 12.58
CA ALA A 6 18.35 4.35 11.66
C ALA A 6 17.91 3.59 10.38
N SER A 7 18.79 2.78 9.80
CA SER A 7 18.43 1.96 8.62
C SER A 7 17.40 0.88 8.96
N LEU A 8 17.57 0.23 10.12
CA LEU A 8 16.65 -0.80 10.60
C LEU A 8 15.25 -0.22 10.84
N SER A 9 15.16 0.94 11.49
CA SER A 9 13.88 1.60 11.75
C SER A 9 13.23 2.10 10.46
N ALA A 10 14.01 2.67 9.53
CA ALA A 10 13.50 3.11 8.24
C ALA A 10 12.91 1.94 7.42
N VAL A 11 13.62 0.82 7.33
CA VAL A 11 13.13 -0.39 6.62
C VAL A 11 11.92 -0.99 7.34
N ALA A 12 11.97 -1.08 8.68
CA ALA A 12 10.84 -1.60 9.45
C ALA A 12 9.58 -0.77 9.22
N ILE A 13 9.66 0.57 9.30
CA ILE A 13 8.51 1.45 9.08
C ILE A 13 8.01 1.35 7.63
N ALA A 14 8.92 1.27 6.66
CA ALA A 14 8.57 1.18 5.24
C ALA A 14 7.86 -0.14 4.88
N GLU A 15 8.24 -1.25 5.53
CA GLU A 15 7.63 -2.56 5.26
C GLU A 15 6.39 -2.85 6.12
N ILE A 16 6.22 -2.21 7.28
CA ILE A 16 5.09 -2.47 8.18
C ILE A 16 3.76 -2.23 7.46
N GLY A 17 2.93 -3.27 7.43
CA GLY A 17 1.56 -3.18 6.94
C GLY A 17 1.45 -3.26 5.42
N ASP A 18 2.50 -3.68 4.72
CA ASP A 18 2.41 -3.99 3.30
C ASP A 18 1.33 -5.06 3.03
N ARG A 19 0.74 -5.03 1.82
CA ARG A 19 -0.28 -5.99 1.38
C ARG A 19 0.17 -7.43 1.55
N THR A 20 1.47 -7.71 1.36
CA THR A 20 2.07 -9.04 1.55
C THR A 20 2.03 -9.47 3.02
N GLN A 21 2.29 -8.56 3.95
CA GLN A 21 2.26 -8.81 5.38
C GLN A 21 0.83 -9.07 5.88
N LEU A 22 -0.15 -8.30 5.39
CA LEU A 22 -1.57 -8.49 5.71
C LEU A 22 -2.12 -9.80 5.16
N LEU A 23 -1.71 -10.20 3.95
CA LEU A 23 -2.06 -11.49 3.36
C LEU A 23 -1.55 -12.65 4.22
N LEU A 24 -0.27 -12.60 4.62
CA LEU A 24 0.35 -13.62 5.46
C LEU A 24 -0.28 -13.68 6.86
N LEU A 25 -0.63 -12.53 7.44
CA LEU A 25 -1.36 -12.48 8.70
C LEU A 25 -2.73 -13.15 8.60
N THR A 26 -3.45 -12.94 7.49
CA THR A 26 -4.72 -13.60 7.20
C THR A 26 -4.55 -15.11 7.04
N LEU A 27 -3.49 -15.54 6.35
CA LEU A 27 -3.13 -16.94 6.18
C LEU A 27 -2.82 -17.62 7.52
N ALA A 28 -2.08 -16.92 8.40
CA ALA A 28 -1.74 -17.34 9.75
C ALA A 28 -2.98 -17.51 10.62
N ALA A 29 -3.91 -16.55 10.56
CA ALA A 29 -5.20 -16.62 11.25
C ALA A 29 -6.03 -17.82 10.77
N ARG A 30 -6.02 -18.12 9.46
CA ARG A 30 -6.79 -19.22 8.86
C ARG A 30 -6.25 -20.61 9.21
N HIS A 31 -4.93 -20.80 9.21
CA HIS A 31 -4.33 -22.14 9.37
C HIS A 31 -4.04 -22.54 10.83
N ARG A 32 -4.30 -21.64 11.80
CA ARG A 32 -4.05 -21.85 13.24
C ARG A 32 -2.61 -22.29 13.59
N ARG A 33 -1.67 -22.11 12.66
CA ARG A 33 -0.23 -22.35 12.83
C ARG A 33 0.50 -21.04 12.56
N PRO A 34 0.46 -20.07 13.50
CA PRO A 34 1.00 -18.74 13.28
C PRO A 34 2.53 -18.77 13.17
N TRP A 35 3.21 -19.58 13.99
CA TRP A 35 4.67 -19.57 14.10
C TRP A 35 5.42 -19.83 12.79
N PRO A 36 5.12 -20.87 12.00
CA PRO A 36 5.81 -21.10 10.72
C PRO A 36 5.57 -19.98 9.69
N ILE A 37 4.39 -19.36 9.70
CA ILE A 37 4.02 -18.31 8.76
C ILE A 37 4.71 -17.00 9.15
N LEU A 38 4.75 -16.67 10.44
CA LEU A 38 5.53 -15.53 10.94
C LEU A 38 7.03 -15.70 10.69
N SER A 39 7.58 -16.90 10.87
CA SER A 39 9.01 -17.13 10.56
C SER A 39 9.29 -16.99 9.06
N ALA A 40 8.42 -17.50 8.20
CA ALA A 40 8.57 -17.36 6.75
C ALA A 40 8.47 -15.89 6.32
N MET A 41 7.53 -15.14 6.90
CA MET A 41 7.38 -13.70 6.69
C MET A 41 8.64 -12.94 7.09
N LEU A 42 9.16 -13.17 8.31
CA LEU A 42 10.35 -12.50 8.82
C LEU A 42 11.58 -12.80 7.95
N VAL A 43 11.80 -14.07 7.63
CA VAL A 43 12.92 -14.49 6.78
C VAL A 43 12.80 -13.89 5.38
N GLY A 44 11.59 -13.87 4.81
CA GLY A 44 11.31 -13.29 3.50
C GLY A 44 11.65 -11.80 3.44
N THR A 45 11.16 -11.01 4.40
CA THR A 45 11.50 -9.58 4.54
C THR A 45 13.00 -9.38 4.67
N LEU A 46 13.65 -10.07 5.62
CA LEU A 46 15.09 -9.90 5.83
C LEU A 46 15.91 -10.27 4.60
N ALA A 47 15.56 -11.37 3.94
CA ALA A 47 16.22 -11.78 2.70
C ALA A 47 16.04 -10.75 1.59
N SER A 48 14.82 -10.22 1.43
CA SER A 48 14.52 -9.16 0.46
C SER A 48 15.35 -7.90 0.71
N SER A 49 15.39 -7.41 1.95
CA SER A 49 16.16 -6.21 2.30
C SER A 49 17.67 -6.43 2.10
N VAL A 50 18.20 -7.61 2.44
CA VAL A 50 19.61 -7.95 2.21
C VAL A 50 19.94 -7.99 0.73
N LEU A 51 19.10 -8.63 -0.09
CA LEU A 51 19.28 -8.66 -1.55
C LEU A 51 19.24 -7.25 -2.14
N ALA A 52 18.28 -6.42 -1.72
CA ALA A 52 18.18 -5.04 -2.15
C ALA A 52 19.43 -4.23 -1.78
N ALA A 53 19.96 -4.40 -0.56
CA ALA A 53 21.18 -3.74 -0.10
C ALA A 53 22.41 -4.16 -0.91
N LEU A 54 22.59 -5.47 -1.14
CA LEU A 54 23.71 -5.99 -1.94
C LEU A 54 23.67 -5.49 -3.39
N ILE A 55 22.50 -5.52 -4.02
CA ILE A 55 22.33 -5.02 -5.38
C ILE A 55 22.55 -3.51 -5.41
N GLY A 56 22.01 -2.77 -4.44
CA GLY A 56 22.15 -1.33 -4.31
C GLY A 56 23.61 -0.88 -4.15
N GLU A 57 24.40 -1.59 -3.34
CA GLU A 57 25.83 -1.32 -3.17
C GLU A 57 26.61 -1.53 -4.48
N ARG A 58 26.32 -2.62 -5.20
CA ARG A 58 26.97 -2.95 -6.48
C ARG A 58 26.61 -1.94 -7.58
N LEU A 59 25.35 -1.56 -7.68
CA LEU A 59 24.91 -0.54 -8.63
C LEU A 59 25.43 0.86 -8.24
N GLY A 60 25.44 1.18 -6.95
CA GLY A 60 25.90 2.45 -6.41
C GLY A 60 27.38 2.72 -6.67
N SER A 61 28.20 1.67 -6.62
CA SER A 61 29.63 1.77 -6.95
C SER A 61 29.92 1.78 -8.46
N ALA A 62 29.04 1.21 -9.28
CA ALA A 62 29.23 1.12 -10.73
C ALA A 62 28.69 2.32 -11.53
N LEU A 63 27.72 3.07 -10.99
CA LEU A 63 27.01 4.13 -11.73
C LEU A 63 27.40 5.54 -11.28
N ASN A 64 27.43 6.48 -12.21
CA ASN A 64 27.62 7.91 -11.91
C ASN A 64 26.43 8.44 -11.08
N PRO A 65 26.64 9.27 -10.05
CA PRO A 65 25.58 9.87 -9.24
C PRO A 65 24.46 10.55 -10.04
N ARG A 66 24.78 11.18 -11.18
CA ARG A 66 23.76 11.81 -12.06
C ARG A 66 22.81 10.79 -12.68
N LEU A 67 23.35 9.64 -13.14
CA LEU A 67 22.55 8.56 -13.70
C LEU A 67 21.70 7.90 -12.61
N MET A 68 22.24 7.72 -11.41
CA MET A 68 21.48 7.16 -10.28
C MET A 68 20.25 8.02 -9.95
N ASN A 69 20.43 9.33 -9.82
CA ASN A 69 19.32 10.24 -9.52
C ASN A 69 18.27 10.26 -10.63
N LEU A 70 18.70 10.20 -11.90
CA LEU A 70 17.79 10.12 -13.03
C LEU A 70 16.98 8.80 -13.00
N LEU A 71 17.64 7.67 -12.75
CA LEU A 71 16.99 6.36 -12.66
C LEU A 71 15.95 6.32 -11.53
N VAL A 72 16.28 6.86 -10.35
CA VAL A 72 15.34 6.98 -9.23
C VAL A 72 14.17 7.89 -9.57
N GLY A 73 14.43 9.05 -10.19
CA GLY A 73 13.35 9.96 -10.60
C GLY A 73 12.40 9.32 -11.62
N VAL A 74 12.95 8.63 -12.62
CA VAL A 74 12.17 7.92 -13.64
C VAL A 74 11.39 6.76 -13.03
N SER A 75 11.98 5.99 -12.11
CA SER A 75 11.29 4.88 -11.45
C SER A 75 10.11 5.35 -10.58
N LEU A 76 10.24 6.50 -9.91
CA LEU A 76 9.15 7.11 -9.16
C LEU A 76 8.00 7.57 -10.08
N ILE A 77 8.31 8.22 -11.21
CA ILE A 77 7.28 8.60 -12.18
C ILE A 77 6.60 7.35 -12.76
N ALA A 78 7.37 6.32 -13.11
CA ALA A 78 6.84 5.06 -13.60
C ALA A 78 5.93 4.38 -12.56
N MET A 79 6.32 4.38 -11.29
CA MET A 79 5.48 3.87 -10.20
C MET A 79 4.22 4.69 -9.99
N ALA A 80 4.30 6.03 -10.05
CA ALA A 80 3.12 6.89 -9.95
C ALA A 80 2.13 6.63 -11.10
N LEU A 81 2.64 6.46 -12.32
CA LEU A 81 1.82 6.10 -13.48
C LEU A 81 1.23 4.68 -13.35
N TRP A 82 1.99 3.72 -12.83
CA TRP A 82 1.49 2.37 -12.56
C TRP A 82 0.39 2.40 -11.49
N ALA A 83 0.58 3.17 -10.41
CA ALA A 83 -0.38 3.31 -9.33
C ALA A 83 -1.72 3.92 -9.76
N LEU A 84 -1.75 4.65 -10.90
CA LEU A 84 -3.00 5.12 -11.50
C LEU A 84 -3.87 3.99 -12.04
N GLN A 85 -3.34 2.77 -12.23
CA GLN A 85 -4.10 1.62 -12.71
C GLN A 85 -5.23 1.33 -11.69
N PRO A 86 -6.51 1.51 -12.05
CA PRO A 86 -7.60 1.32 -11.11
C PRO A 86 -7.72 -0.17 -10.78
N GLU A 87 -7.33 -0.52 -9.56
CA GLU A 87 -7.50 -1.85 -9.00
C GLU A 87 -9.00 -2.08 -8.81
N ARG A 88 -9.58 -2.97 -9.63
CA ARG A 88 -10.98 -3.33 -9.50
C ARG A 88 -11.16 -4.13 -8.21
N VAL A 89 -11.72 -3.49 -7.20
CA VAL A 89 -12.15 -4.13 -5.97
C VAL A 89 -13.17 -5.21 -6.34
N HIS A 90 -12.84 -6.48 -6.11
CA HIS A 90 -13.80 -7.57 -6.18
C HIS A 90 -14.78 -7.39 -5.02
N GLU A 91 -15.91 -6.73 -5.28
CA GLU A 91 -17.01 -6.69 -4.32
C GLU A 91 -17.58 -8.10 -4.17
N ALA A 92 -17.12 -8.80 -3.15
CA ALA A 92 -17.81 -9.96 -2.61
C ALA A 92 -19.16 -9.49 -2.03
N GLY A 93 -20.17 -9.38 -2.90
CA GLY A 93 -21.56 -9.65 -2.57
C GLY A 93 -22.21 -8.84 -1.44
N LEU A 94 -21.90 -7.56 -1.22
CA LEU A 94 -22.76 -6.67 -0.43
C LEU A 94 -23.03 -5.35 -1.17
N SER A 95 -24.13 -5.38 -1.93
CA SER A 95 -24.96 -4.23 -2.33
C SER A 95 -24.23 -2.95 -2.75
N ARG A 96 -23.95 -2.94 -4.05
CA ARG A 96 -23.67 -1.82 -4.96
C ARG A 96 -24.54 -0.56 -4.73
N ARG A 97 -24.33 0.24 -3.66
CA ARG A 97 -24.84 1.64 -3.60
C ARG A 97 -24.33 2.51 -2.43
N SER A 98 -23.03 2.81 -2.34
CA SER A 98 -22.57 3.80 -1.31
C SER A 98 -21.75 4.99 -1.84
N HIS A 99 -21.19 4.95 -3.05
CA HIS A 99 -20.38 6.08 -3.54
C HIS A 99 -21.18 7.30 -4.05
N GLY A 100 -22.51 7.28 -3.92
CA GLY A 100 -23.39 8.38 -4.35
C GLY A 100 -24.31 8.94 -3.27
N LEU A 101 -24.25 8.48 -2.02
CA LEU A 101 -25.16 8.97 -0.97
C LEU A 101 -24.83 10.42 -0.60
N PHE A 102 -23.57 10.78 -0.40
CA PHE A 102 -23.15 12.14 -0.08
C PHE A 102 -23.64 13.18 -1.11
N PHE A 103 -23.44 12.89 -2.40
CA PHE A 103 -23.91 13.75 -3.48
C PHE A 103 -25.44 13.77 -3.62
N ARG A 104 -26.12 12.64 -3.36
CA ARG A 104 -27.60 12.60 -3.41
C ARG A 104 -28.24 13.38 -2.26
N THR A 105 -27.70 13.32 -1.04
CA THR A 105 -28.24 14.11 0.08
C THR A 105 -28.00 15.60 -0.15
N LEU A 106 -26.84 15.98 -0.71
CA LEU A 106 -26.51 17.37 -1.02
C LEU A 106 -27.50 17.99 -2.05
N VAL A 107 -27.86 17.23 -3.08
CA VAL A 107 -28.75 17.70 -4.16
C VAL A 107 -30.23 17.60 -3.77
N SER A 108 -30.63 16.64 -2.94
CA SER A 108 -32.02 16.50 -2.52
C SER A 108 -32.43 17.46 -1.40
N PHE A 109 -31.47 17.98 -0.62
CA PHE A 109 -31.76 18.88 0.50
C PHE A 109 -32.35 20.25 0.09
N PRO A 110 -31.95 20.90 -1.03
CA PRO A 110 -32.53 22.20 -1.40
C PRO A 110 -33.90 22.14 -2.08
N TYR A 111 -34.40 21.00 -2.57
CA TYR A 111 -35.67 20.96 -3.34
C TYR A 111 -36.93 20.59 -2.53
N ARG A 112 -36.83 20.46 -1.21
CA ARG A 112 -38.01 20.19 -0.37
C ARG A 112 -38.46 21.45 0.37
N ARG A 113 -38.82 22.49 -0.39
CA ARG A 113 -39.53 23.67 0.12
C ARG A 113 -40.83 23.86 -0.68
N ASP A 114 -41.93 23.90 0.07
CA ASP A 114 -43.31 24.21 -0.32
C ASP A 114 -44.05 23.22 -1.23
N GLY A 115 -45.32 22.88 -1.00
CA GLY A 115 -46.26 23.33 0.01
C GLY A 115 -47.26 22.22 0.30
N ARG A 116 -47.50 21.99 1.60
CA ARG A 116 -48.65 21.21 2.07
C ARG A 116 -49.66 22.22 2.59
N GLN A 117 -50.75 22.41 1.85
CA GLN A 117 -52.02 22.87 2.41
C GLN A 117 -53.10 22.10 1.67
N ASP A 118 -53.61 21.05 2.29
CA ASP A 118 -54.98 20.59 2.04
C ASP A 118 -55.61 20.43 3.44
N PRO A 119 -56.70 21.16 3.77
CA PRO A 119 -57.56 20.82 4.90
C PRO A 119 -58.40 19.57 4.62
#